data_AF-A0A430C1V0-F1
#
_entry.id   AF-A0A430C1V0-F1
#
_cell.length_a   1.000
_cell.length_b   1.000
_cell.length_c   1.000
_cell.angle_alpha   90.00
_cell.angle_beta   90.00
_cell.angle_gamma   90.00
#
_symmetry.space_group_name_H-M   'P 1'
#
loop_
_entity.id
_entity.type
_entity.pdbx_description
1 polymer ?
#
loop_
_entity_poly.entity_id
_entity_poly.type
_entity_poly.pdbx_seq_one_letter_code
_entity_poly.pdbx_strand_id
1 'polypeptide(L)'
;MPSEPRWLEADHAIEFNRLAVEQTGEPFHVRDLGLLESALASPKNHWHHGERRMAVLAAHLLLAVARNHPFAQGNKRVALLIADAFLTINGHRLVYPDDELADLILDVLTREVSEAAFVARFAGAVIDRRVRRVRATKYHTITGVNLYKK
;
A
#
# COMPACT_ATOMS: atom_id res chain seq x y z
N MET A 1 23.93 9.40 3.21
CA MET A 1 23.11 8.43 2.45
C MET A 1 21.69 8.51 2.98
N PRO A 2 20.64 8.34 2.15
CA PRO A 2 19.29 8.22 2.69
C PRO A 2 19.23 7.01 3.63
N SER A 3 18.57 7.15 4.77
CA SER A 3 18.33 6.04 5.68
C SER A 3 17.45 4.99 5.01
N GLU A 4 17.68 3.72 5.34
CA GLU A 4 16.84 2.62 4.87
C GLU A 4 15.36 2.85 5.25
N PRO A 5 14.39 2.52 4.36
CA PRO A 5 12.98 2.58 4.69
C PRO A 5 12.65 1.67 5.88
N ARG A 6 11.65 2.07 6.65
CA ARG A 6 11.00 1.17 7.59
C ARG A 6 10.10 0.22 6.80
N TRP A 7 10.35 -1.07 6.92
CA TRP A 7 9.62 -2.12 6.21
C TRP A 7 8.47 -2.67 7.06
N LEU A 8 7.43 -3.15 6.39
CA LEU A 8 6.35 -3.91 7.03
C LEU A 8 6.69 -5.40 7.03
N GLU A 9 6.26 -6.06 8.10
CA GLU A 9 6.37 -7.51 8.29
C GLU A 9 5.05 -8.21 7.94
N ALA A 10 5.10 -9.53 7.71
CA ALA A 10 3.93 -10.33 7.34
C ALA A 10 2.78 -10.19 8.35
N ASP A 11 3.08 -10.16 9.65
CA ASP A 11 2.08 -10.02 10.70
C ASP A 11 1.24 -8.73 10.57
N HIS A 12 1.85 -7.63 10.10
CA HIS A 12 1.11 -6.40 9.82
C HIS A 12 0.13 -6.59 8.67
N ALA A 13 0.54 -7.28 7.60
CA ALA A 13 -0.30 -7.56 6.44
C ALA A 13 -1.47 -8.49 6.80
N ILE A 14 -1.20 -9.46 7.67
CA ILE A 14 -2.18 -10.38 8.23
C ILE A 14 -3.21 -9.59 9.05
N GLU A 15 -2.80 -8.69 9.95
CA GLU A 15 -3.76 -7.84 10.68
C GLU A 15 -4.55 -6.92 9.74
N PHE A 16 -3.93 -6.37 8.69
CA PHE A 16 -4.65 -5.59 7.68
C PHE A 16 -5.69 -6.42 6.93
N ASN A 17 -5.46 -7.71 6.70
CA ASN A 17 -6.48 -8.57 6.12
C ASN A 17 -7.67 -8.76 7.05
N ARG A 18 -7.44 -8.95 8.35
CA ARG A 18 -8.52 -9.00 9.36
C ARG A 18 -9.36 -7.73 9.30
N LEU A 19 -8.72 -6.57 9.34
CA LEU A 19 -9.40 -5.27 9.28
C LEU A 19 -10.14 -5.05 7.95
N ALA A 20 -9.55 -5.48 6.84
CA ALA A 20 -10.13 -5.31 5.51
C ALA A 20 -11.45 -6.08 5.32
N VAL A 21 -11.60 -7.25 5.97
CA VAL A 21 -12.78 -8.13 5.81
C VAL A 21 -13.78 -8.05 6.96
N GLU A 22 -13.43 -7.38 8.06
CA GLU A 22 -14.26 -7.26 9.26
C GLU A 22 -15.65 -6.67 8.94
N GLN A 23 -15.70 -5.64 8.11
CA GLN A 23 -16.96 -4.96 7.75
C GLN A 23 -17.85 -5.76 6.80
N THR A 24 -17.28 -6.71 6.06
CA THR A 24 -17.99 -7.53 5.07
C THR A 24 -18.36 -8.92 5.58
N GLY A 25 -17.79 -9.34 6.72
CA GLY A 25 -17.98 -10.68 7.28
C GLY A 25 -17.31 -11.79 6.46
N GLU A 26 -16.42 -11.44 5.53
CA GLU A 26 -15.66 -12.40 4.74
C GLU A 26 -14.60 -13.11 5.61
N PRO A 27 -14.23 -14.37 5.26
CA PRO A 27 -13.24 -15.10 6.04
C PRO A 27 -11.87 -14.43 5.96
N PHE A 28 -11.28 -14.23 7.13
CA PHE A 28 -9.90 -13.80 7.31
C PHE A 28 -8.97 -15.02 7.24
N HIS A 29 -8.14 -15.11 6.19
CA HIS A 29 -7.23 -16.24 5.99
C HIS A 29 -6.11 -15.91 5.02
N VAL A 30 -4.87 -16.25 5.41
CA VAL A 30 -3.71 -16.28 4.51
C VAL A 30 -3.83 -17.50 3.62
N ARG A 31 -4.04 -17.29 2.32
CA ARG A 31 -4.11 -18.35 1.31
C ARG A 31 -2.74 -18.94 1.05
N ASP A 32 -1.73 -18.08 0.92
CA ASP A 32 -0.35 -18.47 0.61
C ASP A 32 0.62 -17.46 1.23
N LEU A 33 1.41 -17.95 2.20
CA LEU A 33 2.40 -17.14 2.91
C LEU A 33 3.59 -16.78 2.01
N GLY A 34 4.03 -17.67 1.12
CA GLY A 34 5.14 -17.41 0.21
C GLY A 34 4.81 -16.29 -0.79
N LEU A 35 3.55 -16.23 -1.24
CA LEU A 35 3.06 -15.13 -2.08
C LEU A 35 3.01 -13.79 -1.32
N LEU A 36 2.74 -13.81 -0.01
CA LEU A 36 2.79 -12.63 0.84
C LEU A 36 4.22 -12.15 1.04
N GLU A 37 5.13 -13.04 1.42
CA GLU A 37 6.55 -12.74 1.62
C GLU A 37 7.20 -12.21 0.34
N SER A 38 6.89 -12.82 -0.80
CA SER A 38 7.31 -12.35 -2.13
C SER A 38 6.83 -10.93 -2.40
N ALA A 39 5.57 -10.61 -2.08
CA ALA A 39 5.03 -9.27 -2.26
C ALA A 39 5.74 -8.23 -1.36
N LEU A 40 6.01 -8.58 -0.10
CA LEU A 40 6.73 -7.73 0.85
C LEU A 40 8.22 -7.55 0.49
N ALA A 41 8.82 -8.51 -0.20
CA ALA A 41 10.20 -8.44 -0.70
C ALA A 41 10.33 -7.54 -1.93
N SER A 42 9.29 -7.41 -2.76
CA SER A 42 9.29 -6.58 -3.98
C SER A 42 9.87 -5.16 -3.77
N PRO A 43 9.32 -4.32 -2.86
CA PRO A 43 9.87 -2.97 -2.67
C PRO A 43 11.29 -2.98 -2.09
N LYS A 44 11.69 -4.01 -1.32
CA LYS A 44 13.07 -4.15 -0.82
C LYS A 44 14.03 -4.38 -1.98
N ASN A 45 13.66 -5.20 -2.96
CA ASN A 45 14.45 -5.42 -4.17
C ASN A 45 14.62 -4.12 -4.96
N HIS A 46 13.54 -3.37 -5.19
CA HIS A 46 13.63 -2.05 -5.85
C HIS A 46 14.57 -1.09 -5.11
N TRP A 47 14.51 -1.07 -3.77
CA TRP A 47 15.44 -0.28 -2.96
C TRP A 47 16.89 -0.76 -3.11
N HIS A 48 17.15 -2.06 -3.06
CA HIS A 48 18.50 -2.60 -3.26
C HIS A 48 19.05 -2.28 -4.66
N HIS A 49 18.18 -2.19 -5.68
CA HIS A 49 18.54 -1.78 -7.03
C HIS A 49 18.58 -0.26 -7.28
N GLY A 50 18.42 0.56 -6.24
CA GLY A 50 18.69 2.00 -6.31
C GLY A 50 17.49 2.93 -6.33
N GLU A 51 16.26 2.42 -6.32
CA GLU A 51 15.08 3.29 -6.11
C GLU A 51 15.11 3.86 -4.69
N ARG A 52 14.83 5.15 -4.56
CA ARG A 52 14.87 5.90 -3.29
C ARG A 52 13.57 6.62 -2.95
N ARG A 53 12.64 6.69 -3.90
CA ARG A 53 11.35 7.37 -3.74
C ARG A 53 10.36 6.46 -3.03
N MET A 54 9.99 6.81 -1.80
CA MET A 54 9.02 6.05 -0.99
C MET A 54 7.69 5.84 -1.73
N ALA A 55 7.26 6.84 -2.51
CA ALA A 55 6.05 6.77 -3.30
C ALA A 55 6.07 5.63 -4.33
N VAL A 56 7.23 5.36 -4.95
CA VAL A 56 7.38 4.30 -5.96
C VAL A 56 7.53 2.94 -5.30
N LEU A 57 8.26 2.85 -4.19
CA LEU A 57 8.31 1.63 -3.38
C LEU A 57 6.90 1.21 -2.90
N ALA A 58 6.10 2.18 -2.44
CA ALA A 58 4.72 1.96 -2.03
C ALA A 58 3.84 1.48 -3.19
N ALA A 59 4.00 2.06 -4.38
CA ALA A 59 3.28 1.64 -5.59
C ALA A 59 3.59 0.17 -5.95
N HIS A 60 4.87 -0.21 -5.95
CA HIS A 60 5.27 -1.60 -6.22
C HIS A 60 4.78 -2.58 -5.15
N LEU A 61 4.83 -2.19 -3.87
CA LEU A 61 4.28 -2.98 -2.77
C LEU A 61 2.78 -3.24 -2.97
N LEU A 62 2.02 -2.20 -3.29
CA LEU A 62 0.58 -2.29 -3.57
C LEU A 62 0.32 -3.29 -4.69
N LEU A 63 0.96 -3.10 -5.85
CA LEU A 63 0.75 -3.97 -7.01
C LEU A 63 1.13 -5.41 -6.73
N ALA A 64 2.24 -5.63 -6.01
CA ALA A 64 2.70 -6.98 -5.68
C ALA A 64 1.67 -7.72 -4.81
N VAL A 65 1.14 -7.08 -3.76
CA VAL A 65 0.09 -7.70 -2.92
C VAL A 65 -1.20 -7.91 -3.71
N ALA A 66 -1.62 -6.92 -4.49
CA ALA A 66 -2.84 -6.99 -5.28
C ALA A 66 -2.80 -8.12 -6.33
N ARG A 67 -1.65 -8.34 -6.97
CA ARG A 67 -1.46 -9.37 -8.01
C ARG A 67 -1.15 -10.76 -7.47
N ASN A 68 -0.44 -10.86 -6.36
CA ASN A 68 -0.07 -12.16 -5.79
C ASN A 68 -1.28 -12.85 -5.13
N HIS A 69 -2.31 -12.09 -4.76
CA HIS A 69 -3.49 -12.59 -4.06
C HIS A 69 -3.13 -13.49 -2.84
N PRO A 70 -2.30 -13.03 -1.90
CA PRO A 70 -1.85 -13.86 -0.78
C PRO A 70 -2.96 -14.23 0.22
N PHE A 71 -4.10 -13.54 0.20
CA PHE A 71 -5.24 -13.79 1.09
C PHE A 71 -6.42 -14.41 0.34
N ALA A 72 -7.31 -15.09 1.07
CA ALA A 72 -8.54 -15.65 0.51
C ALA A 72 -9.48 -14.55 -0.03
N GLN A 73 -9.63 -13.46 0.73
CA GLN A 73 -10.44 -12.30 0.36
C GLN A 73 -9.75 -10.99 0.74
N GLY A 74 -10.24 -9.88 0.18
CA GLY A 74 -9.79 -8.55 0.57
C GLY A 74 -8.42 -8.11 0.02
N ASN A 75 -7.79 -8.86 -0.89
CA ASN A 75 -6.43 -8.56 -1.40
C ASN A 75 -6.21 -7.10 -1.84
N LYS A 76 -7.17 -6.51 -2.57
CA LYS A 76 -7.07 -5.09 -2.98
C LYS A 76 -7.14 -4.12 -1.81
N ARG A 77 -8.03 -4.38 -0.84
CA ARG A 77 -8.17 -3.59 0.39
C ARG A 77 -6.89 -3.70 1.24
N VAL A 78 -6.31 -4.89 1.34
CA VAL A 78 -5.03 -5.09 2.04
C VAL A 78 -3.88 -4.39 1.32
N ALA A 79 -3.82 -4.46 -0.01
CA ALA A 79 -2.82 -3.76 -0.81
C ALA A 79 -2.86 -2.24 -0.59
N LEU A 80 -4.05 -1.66 -0.44
CA LEU A 80 -4.23 -0.25 -0.09
C LEU A 80 -3.74 0.06 1.34
N LEU A 81 -4.20 -0.72 2.32
CA LEU A 81 -3.84 -0.52 3.73
C LEU A 81 -2.33 -0.64 3.94
N ILE A 82 -1.68 -1.62 3.30
CA ILE A 82 -0.26 -1.87 3.46
C ILE A 82 0.59 -0.78 2.80
N ALA A 83 0.16 -0.26 1.65
CA ALA A 83 0.83 0.85 0.97
C ALA A 83 0.70 2.15 1.78
N ASP A 84 -0.50 2.45 2.30
CA ASP A 84 -0.73 3.61 3.17
C ASP A 84 0.07 3.51 4.48
N ALA A 85 0.11 2.33 5.10
CA ALA A 85 0.90 2.07 6.30
C ALA A 85 2.40 2.24 6.04
N PHE A 86 2.92 1.69 4.93
CA PHE A 86 4.31 1.84 4.53
C PHE A 86 4.68 3.32 4.33
N LEU A 87 3.83 4.09 3.63
CA LEU A 87 4.04 5.53 3.47
C LEU A 87 4.03 6.24 4.83
N THR A 88 3.07 5.90 5.69
CA THR A 88 2.89 6.53 7.00
C THR A 88 4.10 6.33 7.92
N ILE A 89 4.62 5.11 8.04
CA ILE A 89 5.80 4.84 8.89
C ILE A 89 7.08 5.48 8.36
N ASN A 90 7.11 5.80 7.06
CA ASN A 90 8.21 6.49 6.39
C ASN A 90 8.00 8.02 6.28
N GLY A 91 6.97 8.57 6.93
CA GLY A 91 6.73 10.01 7.01
C GLY A 91 6.01 10.61 5.79
N HIS A 92 5.37 9.79 4.97
CA HIS A 92 4.59 10.21 3.81
C HIS A 92 3.08 10.02 4.06
N ARG A 93 2.26 10.61 3.19
CA ARG A 93 0.82 10.42 3.16
C ARG A 93 0.37 10.26 1.71
N LEU A 94 -0.51 9.29 1.47
CA LEU A 94 -1.23 9.19 0.20
C LEU A 94 -2.43 10.16 0.22
N VAL A 95 -2.56 10.98 -0.83
CA VAL A 95 -3.65 11.94 -1.01
C VAL A 95 -4.33 11.64 -2.33
N TYR A 96 -5.31 10.75 -2.26
CA TYR A 96 -6.03 10.24 -3.42
C TYR A 96 -7.52 10.16 -3.07
N PRO A 97 -8.45 10.55 -3.96
CA PRO A 97 -9.87 10.23 -3.79
C PRO A 97 -10.10 8.70 -3.76
N ASP A 98 -10.84 8.19 -2.77
CA ASP A 98 -10.93 6.74 -2.53
C ASP A 98 -11.46 5.95 -3.74
N ASP A 99 -12.44 6.52 -4.46
CA ASP A 99 -13.05 5.96 -5.67
C ASP A 99 -12.06 5.90 -6.84
N GLU A 100 -11.37 7.00 -7.11
CA GLU A 100 -10.43 7.06 -8.22
C GLU A 100 -9.21 6.13 -8.03
N LEU A 101 -8.80 5.85 -6.78
CA LEU A 101 -7.67 4.97 -6.51
C LEU A 101 -8.04 3.50 -6.75
N ALA A 102 -9.23 3.11 -6.32
CA ALA A 102 -9.74 1.75 -6.52
C ALA A 102 -9.83 1.43 -8.02
N ASP A 103 -10.33 2.38 -8.82
CA ASP A 103 -10.43 2.26 -10.28
C ASP A 103 -9.04 2.18 -10.92
N LEU A 104 -8.09 3.04 -10.53
CA LEU A 104 -6.72 2.99 -11.03
C LEU A 104 -6.03 1.64 -10.74
N ILE A 105 -6.28 1.05 -9.56
CA ILE A 105 -5.77 -0.28 -9.23
C ILE A 105 -6.44 -1.35 -10.08
N LEU A 106 -7.74 -1.23 -10.36
CA LEU A 106 -8.41 -2.16 -11.26
C LEU A 106 -7.82 -2.09 -12.67
N ASP A 107 -7.66 -0.89 -13.22
CA ASP A 107 -7.14 -0.64 -14.58
C ASP A 107 -5.75 -1.23 -14.81
N VAL A 108 -4.85 -1.14 -13.83
CA VAL A 108 -3.50 -1.71 -13.96
C VAL A 108 -3.49 -3.24 -13.81
N LEU A 109 -4.46 -3.81 -13.09
CA LEU A 109 -4.61 -5.27 -12.97
C LEU A 109 -5.25 -5.87 -14.22
N THR A 110 -6.16 -5.15 -14.88
CA THR A 110 -6.79 -5.53 -16.15
C THR A 110 -5.93 -5.17 -17.38
N ARG A 111 -4.79 -4.49 -17.17
CA ARG A 111 -3.85 -4.02 -18.21
C ARG A 111 -4.39 -2.91 -19.11
N GLU A 112 -5.46 -2.24 -18.70
CA GLU A 112 -5.94 -1.00 -19.33
C GLU A 112 -4.96 0.17 -19.10
N VAL A 113 -4.26 0.14 -17.96
CA VAL A 113 -3.19 1.08 -17.62
C VAL A 113 -1.87 0.32 -17.47
N SER A 114 -0.80 0.85 -18.05
CA SER A 114 0.54 0.26 -17.87
C SER A 114 1.04 0.45 -16.45
N GLU A 115 1.89 -0.47 -15.98
CA GLU A 115 2.48 -0.37 -14.64
C GLU A 115 3.26 0.94 -14.44
N ALA A 116 3.99 1.39 -15.46
CA ALA A 116 4.71 2.67 -15.41
C ALA A 116 3.75 3.86 -15.22
N ALA A 117 2.60 3.85 -15.93
CA ALA A 117 1.58 4.89 -15.79
C ALA A 117 0.90 4.84 -14.42
N PHE A 118 0.61 3.65 -13.90
CA PHE A 118 0.12 3.47 -12.53
C PHE A 118 1.09 4.06 -11.50
N VAL A 119 2.37 3.67 -11.57
CA VAL A 119 3.41 4.13 -10.64
C VAL A 119 3.54 5.64 -10.69
N ALA A 120 3.51 6.24 -11.89
CA ALA A 120 3.59 7.70 -12.04
C ALA A 120 2.38 8.41 -11.40
N ARG A 121 1.15 7.94 -11.66
CA ARG A 121 -0.09 8.52 -11.10
C ARG A 121 -0.15 8.37 -9.59
N PHE A 122 0.11 7.16 -9.08
CA PHE A 122 0.16 6.88 -7.65
C PHE A 122 1.21 7.75 -6.96
N ALA A 123 2.43 7.84 -7.53
CA ALA A 123 3.50 8.61 -6.92
C ALA A 123 3.21 10.11 -6.88
N GLY A 124 2.50 10.65 -7.87
CA GLY A 124 2.07 12.05 -7.90
C GLY A 124 1.08 12.42 -6.77
N ALA A 125 0.39 11.43 -6.21
CA ALA A 125 -0.55 11.60 -5.10
C ALA A 125 0.09 11.46 -3.71
N VAL A 126 1.38 11.12 -3.63
CA VAL A 126 2.08 10.95 -2.35
C VAL A 126 2.76 12.25 -1.95
N ILE A 127 2.48 12.73 -0.73
CA ILE A 127 3.09 13.93 -0.16
C ILE A 127 4.00 13.61 1.03
N ASP A 128 5.07 14.37 1.21
CA ASP A 128 5.92 14.31 2.40
C ASP A 128 5.29 15.10 3.55
N ARG A 129 5.00 14.43 4.68
CA ARG A 129 4.38 15.05 5.85
C ARG A 129 5.35 16.01 6.57
N ARG A 130 6.65 15.90 6.34
CA ARG A 130 7.68 16.77 6.93
C ARG A 130 7.75 18.15 6.26
N VAL A 131 7.27 18.27 5.01
CA VAL A 131 7.54 19.44 4.16
C VAL A 131 6.30 20.32 3.93
N ARG A 132 5.06 19.82 4.17
CA ARG A 132 3.83 20.60 3.91
C ARG A 132 2.76 20.47 4.99
N ARG A 133 2.36 21.60 5.60
CA ARG A 133 1.01 21.79 6.19
C ARG A 133 0.02 21.95 5.03
N VAL A 134 -0.60 20.87 4.58
CA VAL A 134 -1.70 20.95 3.59
C VAL A 134 -3.00 21.24 4.34
N ARG A 135 -3.77 22.23 3.87
CA ARG A 135 -5.14 22.49 4.36
C ARG A 135 -5.97 21.22 4.14
N ALA A 136 -6.69 20.78 5.17
CA ALA A 136 -7.51 19.57 5.13
C ALA A 136 -8.71 19.75 4.16
N THR A 137 -8.50 19.47 2.88
CA THR A 137 -9.59 19.09 1.98
C THR A 137 -10.03 17.68 2.36
N LYS A 138 -11.33 17.36 2.23
CA LYS A 138 -11.94 16.09 2.66
C LYS A 138 -11.30 14.87 1.95
N TYR A 139 -10.16 14.41 2.43
CA TYR A 139 -9.60 13.10 2.14
C TYR A 139 -9.82 12.26 3.39
N HIS A 140 -10.63 11.21 3.31
CA HIS A 140 -10.67 10.23 4.39
C HIS A 140 -9.30 9.54 4.40
N THR A 141 -8.59 9.60 5.54
CA THR A 141 -7.52 8.65 5.79
C THR A 141 -8.16 7.27 5.82
N ILE A 142 -7.80 6.43 4.84
CA ILE A 142 -8.26 5.02 4.74
C ILE A 142 -8.01 4.28 6.07
N THR A 143 -7.00 4.71 6.83
CA THR A 143 -6.68 4.23 8.16
C THR A 143 -7.17 5.20 9.26
N GLY A 144 -8.47 5.19 9.55
CA GLY A 144 -9.02 5.79 10.78
C GLY A 144 -8.59 5.07 12.08
N VAL A 145 -7.63 4.13 12.00
CA VAL A 145 -7.25 3.22 13.07
C VAL A 145 -5.83 3.55 13.54
N ASN A 146 -5.72 3.97 14.80
CA ASN A 146 -4.43 4.23 15.45
C ASN A 146 -3.78 2.89 15.86
N LEU A 147 -2.97 2.31 14.97
CA LEU A 147 -2.30 1.02 15.16
C LEU A 147 -1.04 1.10 16.05
N TYR A 148 -0.78 2.24 16.71
CA TYR A 148 0.42 2.48 17.51
C TYR A 148 0.13 2.80 18.98
N LYS A 149 -0.80 2.06 19.61
CA LYS A 149 -0.86 1.98 21.07
C LYS A 149 -0.35 0.61 21.52
N LYS A 150 0.89 0.58 22.01
CA LYS A 150 1.30 -0.30 23.11
C LYS A 150 1.24 0.52 24.38
#